data_AF-A0A5E7EC49-F1
#
_entry.id   AF-A0A5E7EC49-F1
#
_cell.length_a   1.000
_cell.length_b   1.000
_cell.length_c   1.000
_cell.angle_alpha   90.00
_cell.angle_beta   90.00
_cell.angle_gamma   90.00
#
_symmetry.space_group_name_H-M   'P 1'
#
loop_
_entity.id
_entity.type
_entity.pdbx_description
1 polymer ?
#
loop_
_entity_poly.entity_id
_entity_poly.type
_entity_poly.pdbx_seq_one_letter_code
_entity_poly.pdbx_strand_id
1 'polypeptide(L)'
;MRIFKILIVSLTVVFFLIIVAMFALVERDNGKEPVLTNHPKAFWSGAEDGGSFFEITKSNPPHYYVEIRHESGGIWSKGWVTHVKKDGRQLSNEDFMGYDGGDDVYLQDETALKLSSELGK
;
A
#
# COMPACT_ATOMS: atom_id res chain seq x y z
N MET A 1 -32.93 45.57 -8.33
CA MET A 1 -33.05 44.21 -7.73
C MET A 1 -32.38 43.09 -8.52
N ARG A 2 -32.48 43.05 -9.86
CA ARG A 2 -31.91 41.95 -10.68
C ARG A 2 -30.38 41.83 -10.58
N ILE A 3 -29.68 42.97 -10.60
CA ILE A 3 -28.22 43.06 -10.45
C ILE A 3 -27.77 42.58 -9.07
N PHE A 4 -28.46 43.01 -8.01
CA PHE A 4 -28.22 42.54 -6.63
C PHE A 4 -28.41 41.01 -6.49
N LYS A 5 -29.44 40.43 -7.13
CA LYS A 5 -29.66 38.97 -7.11
C LYS A 5 -28.53 38.21 -7.82
N ILE A 6 -28.05 38.72 -8.97
CA ILE A 6 -26.93 38.12 -9.70
C ILE A 6 -25.64 38.19 -8.87
N LEU A 7 -25.42 39.31 -8.17
CA LEU A 7 -24.25 39.52 -7.33
C LEU A 7 -24.24 38.55 -6.14
N ILE A 8 -25.39 38.35 -5.49
CA ILE A 8 -25.54 37.38 -4.39
C ILE A 8 -25.28 35.95 -4.88
N VAL A 9 -25.87 35.55 -6.01
CA VAL A 9 -25.67 34.20 -6.57
C VAL A 9 -24.21 33.96 -6.94
N SER A 10 -23.55 34.94 -7.56
CA SER A 10 -22.12 34.89 -7.89
C SER A 10 -21.26 34.69 -6.63
N LEU A 11 -21.55 35.46 -5.58
CA LEU A 11 -20.81 35.35 -4.31
C LEU A 11 -20.96 33.97 -3.68
N THR A 12 -22.17 33.41 -3.70
CA THR A 12 -22.44 32.07 -3.16
C THR A 12 -21.69 30.99 -3.94
N VAL A 13 -21.64 31.09 -5.27
CA VAL A 13 -20.89 30.13 -6.11
C VAL A 13 -19.40 30.21 -5.83
N VAL A 14 -18.84 31.42 -5.77
CA VAL A 14 -17.42 31.62 -5.43
C VAL A 14 -17.10 31.07 -4.05
N PHE A 15 -17.96 31.33 -3.06
CA PHE A 15 -17.79 30.79 -1.71
C PHE A 15 -17.80 29.26 -1.69
N PHE A 16 -18.72 28.63 -2.43
CA PHE A 16 -18.75 27.17 -2.57
C PHE A 16 -17.48 26.61 -3.24
N LEU A 17 -16.98 27.26 -4.29
CA LEU A 17 -15.75 26.86 -4.96
C LEU A 17 -14.54 26.98 -4.02
N ILE A 18 -14.50 28.01 -3.17
CA ILE A 18 -13.45 28.16 -2.16
C ILE A 18 -13.52 27.04 -1.13
N ILE A 19 -14.71 26.65 -0.67
CA ILE A 19 -14.87 25.49 0.24
C ILE A 19 -14.36 24.20 -0.40
N VAL A 20 -14.77 23.92 -1.64
CA VAL A 20 -14.32 22.72 -2.38
C VAL A 20 -12.81 22.73 -2.57
N ALA A 21 -12.23 23.88 -2.94
CA ALA A 21 -10.78 24.04 -3.08
C ALA A 21 -10.07 23.86 -1.74
N MET A 22 -10.61 24.36 -0.63
CA MET A 22 -10.05 24.12 0.70
C MET A 22 -10.05 22.63 1.04
N PHE A 23 -11.15 21.90 0.82
CA PHE A 23 -11.18 20.44 1.03
C PHE A 23 -10.22 19.67 0.12
N ALA A 24 -10.00 20.14 -1.11
CA ALA A 24 -9.01 19.55 -2.02
C ALA A 24 -7.55 19.88 -1.62
N LEU A 25 -7.34 20.99 -0.91
CA LEU A 25 -6.03 21.46 -0.44
C LEU A 25 -5.72 21.07 1.00
N VAL A 26 -6.67 20.50 1.75
CA VAL A 26 -6.34 19.77 2.97
C VAL A 26 -5.45 18.63 2.51
N GLU A 27 -4.13 18.84 2.67
CA GLU A 27 -3.13 17.82 2.46
C GLU A 27 -3.60 16.59 3.21
N ARG A 28 -3.89 15.55 2.43
CA ARG A 28 -4.10 14.20 2.92
C ARG A 28 -2.90 13.95 3.81
N ASP A 29 -3.13 13.77 5.11
CA ASP A 29 -2.09 13.37 6.02
C ASP A 29 -1.60 12.02 5.51
N ASN A 30 -0.56 12.04 4.67
CA ASN A 30 0.17 10.87 4.26
C ASN A 30 1.01 10.46 5.47
N GLY A 31 0.32 10.19 6.59
CA GLY A 31 0.90 9.95 7.89
C GLY A 31 2.04 8.96 7.74
N LYS A 32 3.04 9.06 8.62
CA LYS A 32 4.17 8.13 8.63
C LYS A 32 3.67 6.72 8.39
N GLU A 33 4.24 6.04 7.39
CA GLU A 33 3.90 4.66 7.07
C GLU A 33 3.80 3.87 8.39
N PRO A 34 2.70 3.11 8.58
CA PRO A 34 2.54 2.27 9.75
C PRO A 34 3.80 1.44 10.00
N VAL A 35 4.21 1.31 11.26
CA VAL A 35 5.36 0.46 11.65
C VAL A 35 4.90 -0.53 12.70
N LEU A 36 5.18 -1.81 12.48
CA LEU A 36 4.97 -2.85 13.49
C LEU A 36 6.15 -2.87 14.47
N THR A 37 5.93 -2.46 15.71
CA THR A 37 6.98 -2.43 16.75
C THR A 37 7.67 -3.78 16.94
N ASN A 38 6.92 -4.89 16.86
CA ASN A 38 7.45 -6.24 17.03
C ASN A 38 8.07 -6.81 15.74
N HIS A 39 7.83 -6.17 14.59
CA HIS A 39 8.32 -6.56 13.27
C HIS A 39 8.93 -5.35 12.56
N PRO A 40 10.04 -4.80 13.08
CA PRO A 40 10.59 -3.53 12.59
C PRO A 40 11.18 -3.61 11.18
N LYS A 41 11.30 -4.82 10.62
CA LYS A 41 11.72 -5.04 9.23
C LYS A 41 10.54 -5.19 8.27
N ALA A 42 9.32 -5.34 8.78
CA ALA A 42 8.15 -5.47 7.93
C ALA A 42 7.89 -4.15 7.21
N PHE A 43 7.70 -4.23 5.90
CA PHE A 43 7.37 -3.09 5.05
C PHE A 43 5.86 -2.96 4.94
N TRP A 44 5.34 -1.75 5.10
CA TRP A 44 3.92 -1.46 4.88
C TRP A 44 3.65 -1.24 3.40
N SER A 45 2.67 -1.95 2.84
CA SER A 45 2.18 -1.71 1.49
C SER A 45 0.66 -1.55 1.55
N GLY A 46 0.17 -0.35 1.27
CA GLY A 46 -1.24 0.01 1.42
C GLY A 46 -1.50 1.51 1.22
N ALA A 47 -2.78 1.87 1.26
CA ALA A 47 -3.27 3.24 1.14
C ALA A 47 -4.28 3.56 2.27
N GLU A 48 -5.08 4.62 2.10
CA GLU A 48 -6.04 5.06 3.14
C GLU A 48 -7.13 4.02 3.43
N ASP A 49 -7.47 3.17 2.47
CA ASP A 49 -8.45 2.09 2.61
C ASP A 49 -7.89 0.81 3.23
N GLY A 50 -6.61 0.81 3.57
CA GLY A 50 -5.91 -0.25 4.29
C GLY A 50 -4.73 -0.82 3.54
N GLY A 51 -4.18 -1.90 4.07
CA GLY A 51 -3.01 -2.55 3.49
C GLY A 51 -2.50 -3.74 4.28
N SER A 52 -1.29 -4.15 3.94
CA SER A 52 -0.61 -5.30 4.55
C SER A 52 0.86 -5.02 4.80
N PHE A 53 1.39 -5.68 5.82
CA PHE A 53 2.80 -5.69 6.11
C PHE A 53 3.48 -6.91 5.48
N PHE A 54 4.62 -6.70 4.82
CA PHE A 54 5.41 -7.75 4.18
C PHE A 54 6.78 -7.87 4.85
N GLU A 55 7.15 -9.08 5.23
CA GLU A 55 8.47 -9.36 5.82
C GLU A 55 9.06 -10.64 5.23
N ILE A 56 10.17 -10.51 4.50
CA ILE A 56 11.02 -11.65 4.15
C ILE A 56 11.79 -12.06 5.40
N THR A 57 11.39 -13.20 5.99
CA THR A 57 12.01 -13.72 7.21
C THR A 57 13.11 -14.74 6.92
N LYS A 58 13.13 -15.33 5.72
CA LYS A 58 14.21 -16.20 5.22
C LYS A 58 14.53 -15.88 3.77
N SER A 59 15.82 -15.81 3.44
CA SER A 59 16.30 -15.51 2.10
C SER A 59 17.32 -16.57 1.67
N ASN A 60 17.04 -17.25 0.56
CA ASN A 60 17.96 -18.14 -0.15
C ASN A 60 17.71 -17.97 -1.66
N PRO A 61 18.22 -16.88 -2.27
CA PRO A 61 17.92 -16.53 -3.66
C PRO A 61 18.07 -17.73 -4.61
N PRO A 62 17.09 -17.99 -5.49
CA PRO A 62 15.95 -17.13 -5.84
C PRO A 62 14.71 -17.31 -4.95
N HIS A 63 14.82 -17.99 -3.82
CA HIS A 63 13.69 -18.35 -2.96
C HIS A 63 13.63 -17.53 -1.67
N TYR A 64 12.45 -17.04 -1.32
CA TYR A 64 12.23 -16.13 -0.19
C TYR A 64 11.00 -16.56 0.60
N TYR A 65 11.12 -16.69 1.92
CA TYR A 65 9.97 -16.96 2.79
C TYR A 65 9.39 -15.64 3.26
N VAL A 66 8.17 -15.35 2.84
CA VAL A 66 7.46 -14.10 3.08
C VAL A 66 6.39 -14.36 4.13
N GLU A 67 6.33 -13.51 5.13
CA GLU A 67 5.22 -13.40 6.05
C GLU A 67 4.44 -12.11 5.75
N ILE A 68 3.13 -12.25 5.60
CA ILE A 68 2.20 -11.17 5.31
C ILE A 68 1.33 -10.98 6.54
N ARG A 69 1.24 -9.75 7.04
CA ARG A 69 0.56 -9.44 8.28
C ARG A 69 -0.50 -8.37 8.08
N HIS A 70 -1.58 -8.49 8.82
CA HIS A 70 -2.56 -7.42 8.97
C HIS A 70 -1.93 -6.21 9.67
N GLU A 71 -2.61 -5.06 9.60
CA GLU A 71 -2.29 -3.84 10.35
C GLU A 71 -2.10 -4.07 11.85
N SER A 72 -2.84 -5.04 12.42
CA SER A 72 -2.73 -5.43 13.83
C SER A 72 -1.43 -6.20 14.17
N GLY A 73 -0.64 -6.58 13.16
CA GLY A 73 0.57 -7.38 13.28
C GLY A 73 0.36 -8.90 13.25
N GLY A 74 -0.90 -9.37 13.26
CA GLY A 74 -1.23 -10.78 13.12
C GLY A 74 -0.89 -11.32 11.73
N ILE A 75 -0.43 -12.57 11.63
CA ILE A 75 -0.20 -13.23 10.34
C ILE A 75 -1.53 -13.32 9.59
N TRP A 76 -1.53 -12.80 8.36
CA TRP A 76 -2.57 -13.01 7.38
C TRP A 76 -2.26 -14.25 6.54
N SER A 77 -1.07 -14.30 5.95
CA SER A 77 -0.60 -15.43 5.15
C SER A 77 0.93 -15.54 5.19
N LYS A 78 1.47 -16.67 4.74
CA LYS A 78 2.91 -16.90 4.66
C LYS A 78 3.26 -18.01 3.69
N GLY A 79 4.42 -17.90 3.07
CA GLY A 79 4.88 -18.90 2.12
C GLY A 79 6.21 -18.56 1.48
N TRP A 80 6.75 -19.53 0.76
CA TRP A 80 7.86 -19.35 -0.14
C TRP A 80 7.38 -18.73 -1.45
N VAL A 81 8.16 -17.78 -1.96
CA VAL A 81 8.06 -17.30 -3.33
C VAL A 81 9.40 -17.51 -4.04
N THR A 82 9.36 -17.70 -5.35
CA THR A 82 10.55 -17.81 -6.19
C THR A 82 10.58 -16.65 -7.17
N HIS A 83 11.62 -15.81 -7.11
CA HIS A 83 11.74 -14.66 -8.00
C HIS A 83 13.20 -14.29 -8.26
N VAL A 84 13.48 -13.84 -9.49
CA VAL A 84 14.77 -13.28 -9.91
C VAL A 84 14.49 -11.91 -10.52
N LYS A 85 14.99 -10.85 -9.87
CA LYS A 85 14.84 -9.49 -10.41
C LYS A 85 15.67 -9.35 -11.69
N LYS A 86 15.13 -8.60 -12.65
CA LYS A 86 15.80 -8.32 -13.94
C LYS A 86 17.13 -7.59 -13.78
N ASP A 87 17.28 -6.82 -12.71
CA ASP A 87 18.49 -6.05 -12.39
C ASP A 87 19.55 -6.85 -11.60
N GLY A 88 19.29 -8.13 -11.31
CA GLY A 88 20.19 -9.01 -10.56
C GLY A 88 20.23 -8.76 -9.05
N ARG A 89 19.45 -7.81 -8.52
CA ARG A 89 19.33 -7.62 -7.06
C ARG A 89 18.45 -8.70 -6.44
N GLN A 90 18.60 -8.89 -5.14
CA GLN A 90 17.69 -9.76 -4.37
C GLN A 90 16.34 -9.08 -4.19
N LEU A 91 15.29 -9.90 -4.05
CA LEU A 91 13.96 -9.43 -3.63
C LEU A 91 14.03 -8.81 -2.23
N SER A 92 13.42 -7.64 -2.05
CA SER A 92 13.32 -6.95 -0.77
C SER A 92 11.85 -6.77 -0.34
N ASN A 93 11.64 -6.34 0.91
CA ASN A 93 10.29 -6.17 1.46
C ASN A 93 9.52 -5.05 0.76
N GLU A 94 10.21 -4.01 0.28
CA GLU A 94 9.59 -2.88 -0.44
C GLU A 94 9.14 -3.23 -1.85
N ASP A 95 9.58 -4.38 -2.38
CA ASP A 95 9.19 -4.82 -3.71
C ASP A 95 7.73 -5.31 -3.77
N PHE A 96 7.04 -5.51 -2.64
CA PHE A 96 5.65 -5.96 -2.58
C PHE A 96 4.65 -4.80 -2.63
N MET A 97 3.57 -4.98 -3.39
CA MET A 97 2.58 -3.93 -3.68
C MET A 97 1.28 -4.06 -2.87
N GLY A 98 0.91 -5.28 -2.48
CA GLY A 98 -0.37 -5.52 -1.82
C GLY A 98 -0.73 -7.00 -1.80
N TYR A 99 -1.72 -7.34 -0.99
CA TYR A 99 -2.21 -8.70 -0.83
C TYR A 99 -3.71 -8.67 -0.53
N ASP A 100 -4.49 -9.27 -1.43
CA ASP A 100 -5.96 -9.29 -1.37
C ASP A 100 -6.50 -10.62 -0.80
N GLY A 101 -5.62 -11.46 -0.26
CA GLY A 101 -5.93 -12.82 0.17
C GLY A 101 -5.70 -13.88 -0.91
N GLY A 102 -5.59 -15.15 -0.49
CA GLY A 102 -5.33 -16.29 -1.39
C GLY A 102 -3.85 -16.67 -1.49
N ASP A 103 -3.47 -17.28 -2.60
CA ASP A 103 -2.11 -17.83 -2.75
C ASP A 103 -1.19 -16.92 -3.56
N ASP A 104 -1.67 -15.81 -4.12
CA ASP A 104 -0.87 -14.93 -4.97
C ASP A 104 -0.48 -13.65 -4.21
N VAL A 105 0.75 -13.18 -4.45
CA VAL A 105 1.27 -11.90 -3.97
C VAL A 105 1.81 -11.11 -5.15
N TYR A 106 1.68 -9.79 -5.10
CA TYR A 106 2.04 -8.93 -6.21
C TYR A 106 3.25 -8.07 -5.88
N LEU A 107 4.17 -7.98 -6.83
CA LEU A 107 5.27 -7.04 -6.79
C LEU A 107 4.85 -5.68 -7.35
N GLN A 108 5.64 -4.64 -7.05
CA GLN A 108 5.47 -3.27 -7.55
C GLN A 108 5.52 -3.17 -9.09
N ASP A 109 6.12 -4.16 -9.76
CA ASP A 109 6.14 -4.25 -11.24
C ASP A 109 4.99 -5.10 -11.81
N GLU A 110 3.96 -5.33 -11.00
CA GLU A 110 2.74 -6.11 -11.30
C GLU A 110 3.00 -7.62 -11.49
N THR A 111 4.22 -8.10 -11.24
CA THR A 111 4.51 -9.55 -11.27
C THR A 111 3.75 -10.25 -10.15
N ALA A 112 2.92 -11.22 -10.51
CA ALA A 112 2.30 -12.13 -9.56
C ALA A 112 3.26 -13.28 -9.21
N LEU A 113 3.46 -13.51 -7.91
CA LEU A 113 4.20 -14.65 -7.37
C LEU A 113 3.26 -15.52 -6.56
N LYS A 114 3.45 -16.83 -6.66
CA LYS A 114 2.64 -17.78 -5.90
C LYS A 114 3.32 -18.12 -4.59
N LEU A 115 2.59 -17.97 -3.49
CA LEU A 115 2.94 -18.46 -2.18
C LEU A 115 2.84 -19.99 -2.18
N SER A 116 3.91 -20.63 -1.75
CA SER A 116 3.98 -22.08 -1.56
C SER A 116 4.33 -22.41 -0.12
N SER A 117 3.74 -23.48 0.41
CA SER A 117 4.17 -24.04 1.70
C SER A 117 5.56 -24.69 1.62
N GLU A 118 5.99 -25.06 0.41
CA GLU A 118 7.27 -25.70 0.12
C GLU A 118 8.22 -24.78 -0.65
N LEU A 119 9.51 -24.93 -0.38
CA LEU A 119 10.57 -24.19 -1.06
C LEU A 119 10.67 -24.59 -2.54
N GLY A 120 10.61 -23.62 -3.47
CA GLY A 120 10.94 -23.82 -4.88
C GLY A 120 9.85 -24.46 -5.76
N LYS A 121 8.59 -24.38 -5.35
CA LYS A 121 7.43 -24.66 -6.21
C LYS A 121 6.93 -23.42 -6.93
#